data_AF-A0A1H0LP21-F1
#
_entry.id   AF-A0A1H0LP21-F1
#
_cell.length_a   1.000
_cell.length_b   1.000
_cell.length_c   1.000
_cell.angle_alpha   90.00
_cell.angle_beta   90.00
_cell.angle_gamma   90.00
#
_symmetry.space_group_name_H-M   'P 1'
#
loop_
_entity.id
_entity.type
_entity.pdbx_description
1 polymer ?
#
loop_
_entity_poly.entity_id
_entity_poly.type
_entity_poly.pdbx_seq_one_letter_code
_entity_poly.pdbx_strand_id
1 'polypeptide(L)'
;MMNFKNFFKDKKNLAITILSVLLIGSFSAQGSQYNDITQAESKIEQLNKDINQKQDDLKDSQNQLSDFKKENAKYIELGKKEYQKVKAIEDEAEAAVKKLENDQTQANLDAATTKVNAVNDTKVKEKQKRIASVKTAMETKKQQEALNAAETAVKKLENDQKRENVDDAKKKVNAVADSAKKEAFNNRINAVVSAIDAKEAEAARQAEEARKAEEARQAQEQAAAEAARQTQEQAAAAAQQAQQQEQAAGGYKRDYRGRWHRPNGQYASKAEIAAAGLPW
;
A
#
# COMPACT_ATOMS: atom_id res chain seq x y z
N MET A 1 -30.83 -38.36 53.04
CA MET A 1 -31.28 -39.24 51.93
C MET A 1 -31.70 -40.57 52.52
N MET A 2 -32.99 -40.90 52.46
CA MET A 2 -33.54 -42.13 53.04
C MET A 2 -33.10 -43.34 52.20
N ASN A 3 -32.56 -44.38 52.85
CA ASN A 3 -31.96 -45.53 52.19
C ASN A 3 -33.07 -46.46 51.63
N PHE A 4 -33.48 -46.21 50.38
CA PHE A 4 -34.60 -46.89 49.72
C PHE A 4 -34.49 -48.43 49.72
N LYS A 5 -33.28 -49.00 49.79
CA LYS A 5 -33.08 -50.46 49.86
C LYS A 5 -33.70 -51.11 51.10
N ASN A 6 -33.71 -50.42 52.24
CA ASN A 6 -34.28 -50.96 53.49
C ASN A 6 -35.81 -50.84 53.50
N PHE A 7 -36.34 -49.74 52.95
CA PHE A 7 -37.79 -49.51 52.87
C PHE A 7 -38.54 -50.56 52.03
N PHE A 8 -37.92 -51.06 50.95
CA PHE A 8 -38.51 -52.12 50.13
C PHE A 8 -38.35 -53.53 50.71
N LYS A 9 -37.37 -53.76 51.61
CA LYS A 9 -37.16 -55.07 52.25
C LYS A 9 -38.22 -55.33 53.33
N ASP A 10 -38.53 -54.31 54.12
CA ASP A 10 -39.51 -54.41 55.21
C ASP A 10 -40.95 -54.56 54.69
N LYS A 11 -41.31 -53.87 53.60
CA LYS A 11 -42.64 -54.00 52.99
C LYS A 11 -42.87 -55.37 52.31
N LYS A 12 -41.83 -55.98 51.75
CA LYS A 12 -41.92 -57.34 51.17
C LYS A 12 -42.21 -58.38 52.26
N ASN A 13 -41.54 -58.27 53.41
CA ASN A 13 -41.76 -59.18 54.53
C ASN A 13 -43.14 -59.00 55.17
N LEU A 14 -43.63 -57.76 55.28
CA LEU A 14 -44.97 -57.49 55.83
C LEU A 14 -46.10 -57.98 54.90
N ALA A 15 -45.93 -57.83 53.57
CA ALA A 15 -46.91 -58.31 52.60
C ALA A 15 -47.01 -59.85 52.58
N ILE A 16 -45.88 -60.55 52.73
CA ILE A 16 -45.83 -62.03 52.79
C ILE A 16 -46.50 -62.54 54.08
N THR A 17 -46.28 -61.88 55.23
CA THR A 17 -46.93 -62.27 56.49
C THR A 17 -48.45 -62.02 56.47
N ILE A 18 -48.91 -60.91 55.88
CA ILE A 18 -50.36 -60.62 55.78
C ILE A 18 -51.04 -61.62 54.83
N LEU A 19 -50.42 -61.97 53.70
CA LEU A 19 -50.91 -63.03 52.80
C LEU A 19 -50.99 -64.40 53.48
N SER A 20 -50.01 -64.72 54.34
CA SER A 20 -49.98 -65.97 55.11
C SER A 20 -51.09 -66.03 56.17
N VAL A 21 -51.41 -64.90 56.82
CA VAL A 21 -52.48 -64.82 57.83
C VAL A 21 -53.88 -64.80 57.20
N LEU A 22 -54.05 -64.16 56.03
CA LEU A 22 -55.32 -64.18 55.29
C LEU A 22 -55.66 -65.55 54.68
N LEU A 23 -54.66 -66.38 54.38
CA LEU A 23 -54.89 -67.76 53.91
C LEU A 23 -55.33 -68.71 55.03
N ILE A 24 -55.01 -68.40 56.29
CA ILE A 24 -55.32 -69.26 57.45
C ILE A 24 -56.67 -68.87 58.10
N GLY A 25 -57.21 -67.67 57.82
CA GLY A 25 -58.45 -67.16 58.40
C GLY A 25 -59.77 -67.64 57.78
N SER A 26 -59.78 -68.62 56.87
CA SER A 26 -61.00 -69.07 56.19
C SER A 26 -61.14 -70.59 56.11
N PHE A 27 -60.98 -71.28 57.24
CA PHE A 27 -61.32 -72.69 57.35
C PHE A 27 -62.19 -72.97 58.58
N SER A 28 -63.49 -72.74 58.43
CA SER A 28 -64.51 -73.37 59.27
C SER A 28 -65.85 -73.43 58.53
N ALA A 29 -65.96 -74.37 57.59
CA ALA A 29 -67.21 -75.01 57.14
C ALA A 29 -66.86 -76.30 56.36
N GLN A 30 -67.24 -77.47 56.91
CA GLN A 30 -67.05 -78.78 56.27
C GLN A 30 -68.12 -79.02 55.20
N GLY A 31 -67.68 -79.33 53.98
CA GLY A 31 -68.55 -79.72 52.86
C GLY A 31 -67.96 -79.51 51.44
N SER A 32 -67.00 -78.60 51.25
CA SER A 32 -66.38 -78.28 49.94
C SER A 32 -64.84 -78.37 49.90
N GLN A 33 -64.19 -78.81 51.00
CA GLN A 33 -62.75 -78.64 51.22
C GLN A 33 -61.81 -79.26 50.17
N TYR A 34 -62.20 -80.31 49.44
CA TYR A 34 -61.31 -80.96 48.46
C TYR A 34 -61.15 -80.14 47.17
N ASN A 35 -62.22 -79.47 46.71
CA ASN A 35 -62.17 -78.56 45.56
C ASN A 35 -61.42 -77.26 45.91
N ASP A 36 -61.54 -76.79 47.16
CA ASP A 36 -60.91 -75.56 47.63
C ASP A 36 -59.38 -75.72 47.78
N ILE A 37 -58.89 -76.88 48.24
CA ILE A 37 -57.45 -77.19 48.34
C ILE A 37 -56.82 -77.34 46.95
N THR A 38 -57.47 -78.09 46.05
CA THR A 38 -56.98 -78.27 44.67
C THR A 38 -56.89 -76.92 43.93
N GLN A 39 -57.85 -76.02 44.16
CA GLN A 39 -57.82 -74.67 43.61
C GLN A 39 -56.68 -73.82 44.21
N ALA A 40 -56.36 -74.00 45.49
CA ALA A 40 -55.25 -73.32 46.15
C ALA A 40 -53.89 -73.79 45.63
N GLU A 41 -53.70 -75.09 45.40
CA GLU A 41 -52.48 -75.65 44.82
C GLU A 41 -52.22 -75.11 43.41
N SER A 42 -53.25 -75.09 42.55
CA SER A 42 -53.15 -74.50 41.20
C SER A 42 -52.80 -73.01 41.21
N LYS A 43 -53.36 -72.23 42.16
CA LYS A 43 -53.02 -70.81 42.34
C LYS A 43 -51.58 -70.62 42.82
N ILE A 44 -51.07 -71.49 43.71
CA ILE A 44 -49.68 -71.44 44.16
C ILE A 44 -48.72 -71.75 43.01
N GLU A 45 -49.04 -72.74 42.17
CA GLU A 45 -48.24 -73.06 40.98
C GLU A 45 -48.22 -71.91 39.97
N GLN A 46 -49.38 -71.28 39.72
CA GLN A 46 -49.51 -70.08 38.90
C GLN A 46 -48.66 -68.92 39.45
N LEU A 47 -48.75 -68.66 40.76
CA LEU A 47 -47.97 -67.60 41.42
C LEU A 47 -46.46 -67.85 41.33
N ASN A 48 -46.02 -69.11 41.48
CA ASN A 48 -44.61 -69.45 41.31
C ASN A 48 -44.12 -69.21 39.88
N LYS A 49 -44.94 -69.56 38.88
CA LYS A 49 -44.65 -69.28 37.47
C LYS A 49 -44.57 -67.77 37.21
N ASP A 50 -45.52 -67.00 37.73
CA ASP A 50 -45.53 -65.54 37.61
C ASP A 50 -44.34 -64.87 38.31
N ILE A 51 -43.91 -65.40 39.47
CA ILE A 51 -42.73 -64.92 40.19
C ILE A 51 -41.46 -65.15 39.36
N ASN A 52 -41.29 -66.34 38.79
CA ASN A 52 -40.13 -66.65 37.97
C ASN A 52 -40.10 -65.77 36.71
N GLN A 53 -41.23 -65.60 36.03
CA GLN A 53 -41.34 -64.68 34.89
C GLN A 53 -40.98 -63.24 35.28
N LYS A 54 -41.51 -62.72 36.40
CA LYS A 54 -41.16 -61.38 36.88
C LYS A 54 -39.70 -61.23 37.27
N GLN A 55 -39.03 -62.30 37.71
CA GLN A 55 -37.60 -62.29 37.99
C GLN A 55 -36.78 -62.19 36.69
N ASP A 56 -37.18 -62.91 35.65
CA ASP A 56 -36.57 -62.83 34.33
C ASP A 56 -36.78 -61.43 33.70
N ASP A 57 -38.00 -60.91 33.72
CA ASP A 57 -38.32 -59.55 33.24
C ASP A 57 -37.52 -58.47 33.98
N LEU A 58 -37.32 -58.63 35.30
CA LEU A 58 -36.50 -57.72 36.09
C LEU A 58 -35.03 -57.77 35.66
N LYS A 59 -34.50 -58.96 35.38
CA LYS A 59 -33.13 -59.14 34.91
C LYS A 59 -32.94 -58.52 33.53
N ASP A 60 -33.90 -58.70 32.62
CA ASP A 60 -33.88 -58.09 31.29
C ASP A 60 -33.97 -56.56 31.36
N SER A 61 -34.84 -56.03 32.22
CA SER A 61 -34.93 -54.58 32.47
C SER A 61 -33.62 -54.02 33.05
N GLN A 62 -32.94 -54.76 33.93
CA GLN A 62 -31.63 -54.36 34.46
C GLN A 62 -30.55 -54.36 33.38
N ASN A 63 -30.57 -55.34 32.47
CA ASN A 63 -29.66 -55.40 31.32
C ASN A 63 -29.91 -54.23 30.37
N GLN A 64 -31.17 -53.97 29.99
CA GLN A 64 -31.55 -52.82 29.16
C GLN A 64 -31.12 -51.49 29.78
N LEU A 65 -31.30 -51.31 31.10
CA LEU A 65 -30.86 -50.10 31.80
C LEU A 65 -29.33 -49.94 31.77
N SER A 66 -28.58 -51.05 31.89
CA SER A 66 -27.12 -51.06 31.79
C SER A 66 -26.66 -50.62 30.40
N ASP A 67 -27.30 -51.15 29.35
CA ASP A 67 -26.96 -50.81 27.96
C ASP A 67 -27.33 -49.36 27.64
N PHE A 68 -28.49 -48.88 28.09
CA PHE A 68 -28.86 -47.47 27.97
C PHE A 68 -27.87 -46.53 28.65
N LYS A 69 -27.37 -46.89 29.84
CA LYS A 69 -26.34 -46.10 30.54
C LYS A 69 -25.04 -46.03 29.73
N LYS A 70 -24.61 -47.15 29.13
CA LYS A 70 -23.42 -47.18 28.27
C LYS A 70 -23.61 -46.33 27.02
N GLU A 71 -24.78 -46.41 26.40
CA GLU A 71 -25.07 -45.64 25.19
C GLU A 71 -25.17 -44.14 25.47
N ASN A 72 -25.85 -43.75 26.55
CA ASN A 72 -25.92 -42.36 26.98
C ASN A 72 -24.54 -41.78 27.30
N ALA A 73 -23.64 -42.56 27.91
CA ALA A 73 -22.26 -42.15 28.12
C ALA A 73 -21.54 -41.82 26.79
N LYS A 74 -21.75 -42.62 25.73
CA LYS A 74 -21.21 -42.33 24.39
C LYS A 74 -21.77 -41.03 23.80
N TYR A 75 -23.07 -40.78 23.92
CA TYR A 75 -23.68 -39.53 23.43
C TYR A 75 -23.15 -38.29 24.16
N ILE A 76 -22.95 -38.37 25.47
CA ILE A 76 -22.35 -37.28 26.26
C ILE A 76 -20.92 -37.00 25.79
N GLU A 77 -20.13 -38.04 25.54
CA GLU A 77 -18.76 -37.90 25.04
C GLU A 77 -18.74 -37.27 23.64
N LEU A 78 -19.62 -37.71 22.74
CA LEU A 78 -19.75 -37.16 21.39
C LEU A 78 -20.14 -35.67 21.45
N GLY A 79 -21.12 -35.32 22.28
CA GLY A 79 -21.55 -33.92 22.47
C GLY A 79 -20.43 -33.03 23.01
N LYS A 80 -19.64 -33.52 23.97
CA LYS A 80 -18.44 -32.81 24.45
C LYS A 80 -17.43 -32.59 23.33
N LYS A 81 -17.16 -33.63 22.52
CA LYS A 81 -16.21 -33.53 21.40
C LYS A 81 -16.66 -32.51 20.36
N GLU A 82 -17.95 -32.49 20.03
CA GLU A 82 -18.49 -31.55 19.06
C GLU A 82 -18.47 -30.10 19.57
N TYR A 83 -18.83 -29.89 20.84
CA TYR A 83 -18.73 -28.59 21.50
C TYR A 83 -17.29 -28.05 21.47
N GLN A 84 -16.29 -28.88 21.75
CA GLN A 84 -14.88 -28.46 21.72
C GLN A 84 -14.43 -28.04 20.31
N LYS A 85 -14.91 -28.71 19.24
CA LYS A 85 -14.59 -28.32 17.86
C LYS A 85 -15.18 -26.95 17.53
N VAL A 86 -16.46 -26.72 17.85
CA VAL A 86 -17.13 -25.44 17.60
C VAL A 86 -16.43 -24.32 18.36
N LYS A 87 -16.10 -24.56 19.64
CA LYS A 87 -15.37 -23.61 20.46
C LYS A 87 -13.98 -23.29 19.89
N ALA A 88 -13.24 -24.29 19.41
CA ALA A 88 -11.94 -24.07 18.78
C ALA A 88 -12.04 -23.18 17.53
N ILE A 89 -13.07 -23.40 16.69
CA ILE A 89 -13.33 -22.57 15.51
C ILE A 89 -13.64 -21.11 15.93
N GLU A 90 -14.44 -20.91 16.96
CA GLU A 90 -14.76 -19.59 17.50
C GLU A 90 -13.52 -18.87 18.06
N ASP A 91 -12.72 -19.56 18.87
CA ASP A 91 -11.49 -19.03 19.47
C ASP A 91 -10.47 -18.66 18.39
N GLU A 92 -10.31 -19.49 17.36
CA GLU A 92 -9.46 -19.23 16.21
C GLU A 92 -9.92 -18.00 15.40
N ALA A 93 -11.22 -17.84 15.21
CA ALA A 93 -11.78 -16.68 14.52
C ALA A 93 -11.57 -15.40 15.33
N GLU A 94 -11.80 -15.43 16.65
CA GLU A 94 -11.55 -14.30 17.54
C GLU A 94 -10.07 -13.90 17.57
N ALA A 95 -9.17 -14.87 17.64
CA ALA A 95 -7.73 -14.63 17.59
C ALA A 95 -7.31 -13.97 16.27
N ALA A 96 -7.89 -14.38 15.14
CA ALA A 96 -7.59 -13.78 13.84
C ALA A 96 -8.13 -12.35 13.72
N VAL A 97 -9.33 -12.06 14.24
CA VAL A 97 -9.86 -10.68 14.28
C VAL A 97 -8.96 -9.78 15.13
N LYS A 98 -8.55 -10.22 16.33
CA LYS A 98 -7.62 -9.45 17.17
C LYS A 98 -6.26 -9.23 16.48
N LYS A 99 -5.76 -10.23 15.75
CA LYS A 99 -4.52 -10.08 14.98
C LYS A 99 -4.67 -9.03 13.89
N LEU A 100 -5.79 -9.02 13.16
CA LEU A 100 -6.11 -8.01 12.15
C LEU A 100 -6.22 -6.60 12.76
N GLU A 101 -6.85 -6.46 13.93
CA GLU A 101 -6.99 -5.16 14.60
C GLU A 101 -5.64 -4.57 15.02
N ASN A 102 -4.72 -5.41 15.50
CA ASN A 102 -3.39 -4.99 15.93
C ASN A 102 -2.42 -4.79 14.75
N ASP A 103 -2.57 -5.59 13.69
CA ASP A 103 -1.69 -5.62 12.53
C ASP A 103 -2.55 -5.63 11.25
N GLN A 104 -2.84 -4.42 10.77
CA GLN A 104 -3.79 -4.16 9.69
C GLN A 104 -3.17 -4.45 8.30
N THR A 105 -2.93 -5.72 8.00
CA THR A 105 -2.41 -6.18 6.71
C THR A 105 -3.47 -6.94 5.91
N GLN A 106 -3.32 -6.95 4.59
CA GLN A 106 -4.24 -7.70 3.72
C GLN A 106 -4.24 -9.20 4.05
N ALA A 107 -3.08 -9.77 4.36
CA ALA A 107 -2.96 -11.17 4.77
C ALA A 107 -3.77 -11.47 6.05
N ASN A 108 -3.72 -10.58 7.05
CA ASN A 108 -4.52 -10.74 8.26
C ASN A 108 -6.01 -10.50 8.01
N LEU A 109 -6.35 -9.62 7.08
CA LEU A 109 -7.73 -9.35 6.68
C LEU A 109 -8.36 -10.59 6.03
N ASP A 110 -7.64 -11.23 5.12
CA ASP A 110 -8.07 -12.44 4.43
C ASP A 110 -8.17 -13.62 5.40
N ALA A 111 -7.20 -13.77 6.30
CA ALA A 111 -7.21 -14.80 7.34
C ALA A 111 -8.40 -14.63 8.30
N ALA A 112 -8.65 -13.41 8.80
CA ALA A 112 -9.77 -13.14 9.69
C ALA A 112 -11.12 -13.36 8.98
N THR A 113 -11.25 -12.90 7.73
CA THR A 113 -12.47 -13.11 6.91
C THR A 113 -12.75 -14.60 6.72
N THR A 114 -11.73 -15.38 6.36
CA THR A 114 -11.85 -16.82 6.14
C THR A 114 -12.31 -17.54 7.40
N LYS A 115 -11.65 -17.27 8.54
CA LYS A 115 -11.98 -17.93 9.81
C LYS A 115 -13.34 -17.53 10.36
N VAL A 116 -13.72 -16.25 10.25
CA VAL A 116 -15.05 -15.77 10.68
C VAL A 116 -16.16 -16.38 9.83
N ASN A 117 -15.96 -16.60 8.53
CA ASN A 117 -16.96 -17.25 7.68
C ASN A 117 -17.15 -18.74 8.00
N ALA A 118 -16.20 -19.37 8.70
CA ALA A 118 -16.32 -20.75 9.18
C ALA A 118 -17.12 -20.85 10.49
N VAL A 119 -17.41 -19.73 11.17
CA VAL A 119 -18.14 -19.70 12.44
C VAL A 119 -19.65 -19.72 12.19
N ASN A 120 -20.34 -20.71 12.76
CA ASN A 120 -21.81 -20.82 12.73
C ASN A 120 -22.42 -20.37 14.07
N ASP A 121 -22.06 -19.17 14.52
CA ASP A 121 -22.48 -18.59 15.81
C ASP A 121 -23.17 -17.24 15.63
N THR A 122 -24.04 -16.88 16.57
CA THR A 122 -24.78 -15.60 16.58
C THR A 122 -23.87 -14.36 16.57
N LYS A 123 -22.67 -14.44 17.16
CA LYS A 123 -21.66 -13.37 17.23
C LYS A 123 -20.84 -13.22 15.94
N VAL A 124 -21.06 -14.06 14.92
CA VAL A 124 -20.39 -13.92 13.61
C VAL A 124 -20.59 -12.51 13.04
N LYS A 125 -21.79 -11.93 13.21
CA LYS A 125 -22.13 -10.59 12.74
C LYS A 125 -21.30 -9.50 13.41
N GLU A 126 -20.99 -9.64 14.70
CA GLU A 126 -20.14 -8.69 15.42
C GLU A 126 -18.70 -8.73 14.91
N LYS A 127 -18.15 -9.94 14.72
CA LYS A 127 -16.82 -10.13 14.15
C LYS A 127 -16.72 -9.59 12.72
N GLN A 128 -17.75 -9.81 11.90
CA GLN A 128 -17.85 -9.26 10.55
C GLN A 128 -17.86 -7.72 10.55
N LYS A 129 -18.56 -7.09 11.51
CA LYS A 129 -18.53 -5.62 11.66
C LYS A 129 -17.12 -5.12 11.99
N ARG A 130 -16.41 -5.76 12.92
CA ARG A 130 -15.01 -5.41 13.26
C ARG A 130 -14.09 -5.53 12.05
N ILE A 131 -14.19 -6.62 11.29
CA ILE A 131 -13.46 -6.82 10.03
C ILE A 131 -13.76 -5.70 9.02
N ALA A 132 -15.04 -5.37 8.83
CA ALA A 132 -15.45 -4.31 7.91
C ALA A 132 -14.91 -2.94 8.34
N SER A 133 -14.94 -2.62 9.63
CA SER A 133 -14.34 -1.39 10.18
C SER A 133 -12.85 -1.31 9.92
N VAL A 134 -12.09 -2.39 10.15
CA VAL A 134 -10.64 -2.43 9.86
C VAL A 134 -10.38 -2.29 8.36
N LYS A 135 -11.15 -2.97 7.51
CA LYS A 135 -11.03 -2.84 6.04
C LYS A 135 -11.21 -1.40 5.58
N THR A 136 -12.22 -0.70 6.10
CA THR A 136 -12.44 0.71 5.81
C THR A 136 -11.28 1.57 6.30
N ALA A 137 -10.79 1.34 7.52
CA ALA A 137 -9.66 2.07 8.07
C ALA A 137 -8.37 1.89 7.23
N MET A 138 -8.11 0.67 6.76
CA MET A 138 -6.98 0.37 5.86
C MET A 138 -7.07 1.17 4.55
N GLU A 139 -8.25 1.20 3.92
CA GLU A 139 -8.46 1.93 2.68
C GLU A 139 -8.33 3.45 2.90
N THR A 140 -8.90 3.99 3.99
CA THR A 140 -8.74 5.40 4.36
C THR A 140 -7.26 5.76 4.58
N LYS A 141 -6.50 4.91 5.28
CA LYS A 141 -5.07 5.12 5.50
C LYS A 141 -4.29 5.13 4.19
N LYS A 142 -4.54 4.17 3.30
CA LYS A 142 -3.92 4.09 1.98
C LYS A 142 -4.21 5.33 1.15
N GLN A 143 -5.44 5.82 1.16
CA GLN A 143 -5.82 7.06 0.47
C GLN A 143 -5.12 8.28 1.07
N GLN A 144 -5.00 8.36 2.40
CA GLN A 144 -4.29 9.45 3.06
C GLN A 144 -2.79 9.44 2.75
N GLU A 145 -2.16 8.26 2.68
CA GLU A 145 -0.76 8.11 2.27
C GLU A 145 -0.54 8.58 0.82
N ALA A 146 -1.45 8.21 -0.10
CA ALA A 146 -1.41 8.68 -1.49
C ALA A 146 -1.56 10.20 -1.58
N LEU A 147 -2.46 10.79 -0.78
CA LEU A 147 -2.64 12.24 -0.69
C LEU A 147 -1.39 12.95 -0.17
N ASN A 148 -0.80 12.44 0.91
CA ASN A 148 0.43 13.01 1.47
C ASN A 148 1.59 12.92 0.47
N ALA A 149 1.74 11.78 -0.21
CA ALA A 149 2.78 11.60 -1.22
C ALA A 149 2.61 12.54 -2.41
N ALA A 150 1.38 12.76 -2.87
CA ALA A 150 1.07 13.73 -3.92
C ALA A 150 1.37 15.17 -3.47
N GLU A 151 0.94 15.56 -2.27
CA GLU A 151 1.22 16.90 -1.71
C GLU A 151 2.73 17.13 -1.57
N THR A 152 3.49 16.16 -1.07
CA THR A 152 4.95 16.26 -0.97
C THR A 152 5.61 16.43 -2.34
N ALA A 153 5.20 15.65 -3.34
CA ALA A 153 5.77 15.73 -4.68
C ALA A 153 5.42 17.06 -5.39
N VAL A 154 4.18 17.53 -5.24
CA VAL A 154 3.74 18.83 -5.80
C VAL A 154 4.48 19.98 -5.11
N LYS A 155 4.60 19.98 -3.78
CA LYS A 155 5.41 20.97 -3.05
C LYS A 155 6.88 20.96 -3.47
N LYS A 156 7.44 19.76 -3.70
CA LYS A 156 8.81 19.65 -4.22
C LYS A 156 8.92 20.29 -5.60
N LEU A 157 7.99 20.05 -6.51
CA LEU A 157 7.98 20.68 -7.83
C LEU A 157 7.80 22.20 -7.74
N GLU A 158 6.94 22.69 -6.84
CA GLU A 158 6.73 24.12 -6.60
C GLU A 158 8.00 24.82 -6.10
N ASN A 159 8.72 24.19 -5.17
CA ASN A 159 9.97 24.73 -4.60
C ASN A 159 11.15 24.58 -5.58
N ASP A 160 11.26 23.41 -6.20
CA ASP A 160 12.30 23.04 -7.16
C ASP A 160 11.69 22.96 -8.55
N GLN A 161 11.44 24.12 -9.18
CA GLN A 161 10.83 24.23 -10.51
C GLN A 161 11.74 23.69 -11.62
N LYS A 162 11.91 22.36 -11.64
CA LYS A 162 12.72 21.60 -12.58
C LYS A 162 11.85 20.55 -13.27
N ARG A 163 12.08 20.35 -14.57
CA ARG A 163 11.38 19.34 -15.39
C ARG A 163 11.42 17.94 -14.79
N GLU A 164 12.56 17.55 -14.21
CA GLU A 164 12.77 16.24 -13.59
C GLU A 164 11.77 15.92 -12.45
N ASN A 165 11.23 16.96 -11.78
CA ASN A 165 10.26 16.79 -10.70
C ASN A 165 8.80 16.67 -11.20
N VAL A 166 8.53 17.03 -12.46
CA VAL A 166 7.17 17.05 -13.02
C VAL A 166 6.60 15.63 -13.12
N ASP A 167 7.41 14.68 -13.57
CA ASP A 167 6.97 13.30 -13.76
C ASP A 167 6.67 12.60 -12.43
N ASP A 168 7.49 12.81 -11.40
CA ASP A 168 7.20 12.28 -10.06
C ASP A 168 5.90 12.89 -9.50
N ALA A 169 5.71 14.22 -9.59
CA ALA A 169 4.49 14.88 -9.15
C ALA A 169 3.25 14.33 -9.86
N LYS A 170 3.27 14.23 -11.20
CA LYS A 170 2.17 13.67 -11.99
C LYS A 170 1.89 12.22 -11.61
N LYS A 171 2.93 11.40 -11.43
CA LYS A 171 2.80 9.99 -11.04
C LYS A 171 2.12 9.85 -9.67
N LYS A 172 2.52 10.64 -8.66
CA LYS A 172 1.90 10.59 -7.33
C LYS A 172 0.46 11.11 -7.34
N VAL A 173 0.18 12.19 -8.06
CA VAL A 173 -1.17 12.75 -8.20
C VAL A 173 -2.13 11.78 -8.89
N ASN A 174 -1.68 11.02 -9.89
CA ASN A 174 -2.50 10.02 -10.56
C ASN A 174 -2.96 8.88 -9.62
N ALA A 175 -2.18 8.58 -8.58
CA ALA A 175 -2.51 7.58 -7.57
C ALA A 175 -3.57 8.05 -6.54
N VAL A 176 -3.91 9.34 -6.52
CA VAL A 176 -4.96 9.88 -5.63
C VAL A 176 -6.35 9.44 -6.14
N ALA A 177 -7.22 8.96 -5.25
CA ALA A 177 -8.57 8.54 -5.63
C ALA A 177 -9.55 9.73 -5.72
N ASP A 178 -9.44 10.69 -4.79
CA ASP A 178 -10.29 11.88 -4.71
C ASP A 178 -10.09 12.77 -5.94
N SER A 179 -11.14 12.88 -6.77
CA SER A 179 -11.09 13.60 -8.04
C SER A 179 -10.88 15.11 -7.85
N ALA A 180 -11.51 15.70 -6.84
CA ALA A 180 -11.39 17.15 -6.58
C ALA A 180 -9.98 17.51 -6.10
N LYS A 181 -9.40 16.69 -5.22
CA LYS A 181 -8.00 16.88 -4.79
C LYS A 181 -7.03 16.64 -5.93
N LYS A 182 -7.26 15.62 -6.75
CA LYS A 182 -6.45 15.35 -7.95
C LYS A 182 -6.47 16.52 -8.93
N GLU A 183 -7.63 17.09 -9.19
CA GLU A 183 -7.78 18.27 -10.04
C GLU A 183 -7.02 19.47 -9.46
N ALA A 184 -7.17 19.74 -8.16
CA ALA A 184 -6.44 20.81 -7.49
C ALA A 184 -4.91 20.65 -7.62
N PHE A 185 -4.39 19.42 -7.46
CA PHE A 185 -2.98 19.13 -7.68
C PHE A 185 -2.54 19.32 -9.13
N ASN A 186 -3.34 18.88 -10.10
CA ASN A 186 -3.04 19.06 -11.52
C ASN A 186 -2.99 20.55 -11.90
N ASN A 187 -3.88 21.36 -11.34
CA ASN A 187 -3.87 22.81 -11.55
C ASN A 187 -2.56 23.44 -11.04
N ARG A 188 -2.09 23.04 -9.85
CA ARG A 188 -0.80 23.45 -9.29
C ARG A 188 0.37 23.02 -10.18
N ILE A 189 0.41 21.75 -10.60
CA ILE A 189 1.43 21.22 -11.51
C ILE A 189 1.46 22.02 -12.81
N ASN A 190 0.30 22.26 -13.43
CA ASN A 190 0.22 23.00 -14.70
C ASN A 190 0.70 24.44 -14.56
N ALA A 191 0.39 25.11 -13.45
CA ALA A 191 0.90 26.45 -13.17
C ALA A 191 2.44 26.45 -13.07
N VAL A 192 3.03 25.48 -12.38
CA VAL A 192 4.50 25.37 -12.27
C VAL A 192 5.13 25.01 -13.61
N VAL A 193 4.54 24.10 -14.38
CA VAL A 193 5.03 23.76 -15.73
C VAL A 193 5.04 24.99 -16.62
N SER A 194 3.97 25.79 -16.64
CA SER A 194 3.95 27.05 -17.40
C SER A 194 5.02 28.04 -16.94
N ALA A 195 5.32 28.11 -15.64
CA ALA A 195 6.40 28.95 -15.12
C ALA A 195 7.80 28.46 -15.54
N ILE A 196 8.01 27.14 -15.56
CA ILE A 196 9.24 26.52 -16.08
C ILE A 196 9.40 26.85 -17.56
N ASP A 197 8.36 26.63 -18.37
CA ASP A 197 8.35 26.91 -19.80
C ASP A 197 8.72 28.38 -20.07
N ALA A 198 8.12 29.32 -19.32
CA ALA A 198 8.41 30.74 -19.45
C ALA A 198 9.87 31.09 -19.11
N LYS A 199 10.41 30.52 -18.03
CA LYS A 199 11.80 30.72 -17.61
C LYS A 199 12.79 30.14 -18.61
N GLU A 200 12.51 28.96 -19.14
CA GLU A 200 13.33 28.32 -20.19
C GLU A 200 13.31 29.17 -21.48
N ALA A 201 12.15 29.68 -21.87
CA ALA A 201 12.02 30.55 -23.03
C ALA A 201 12.75 31.90 -22.85
N GLU A 202 12.68 32.50 -21.67
CA GLU A 202 13.42 33.73 -21.36
C GLU A 202 14.94 33.50 -21.38
N ALA A 203 15.42 32.43 -20.77
CA ALA A 203 16.83 32.07 -20.78
C ALA A 203 17.35 31.83 -22.22
N ALA A 204 16.55 31.18 -23.07
CA ALA A 204 16.88 30.98 -24.48
C ALA A 204 16.97 32.31 -25.25
N ARG A 205 16.06 33.26 -24.99
CA ARG A 205 16.10 34.60 -25.59
C ARG A 205 17.34 35.39 -25.15
N GLN A 206 17.65 35.38 -23.85
CA GLN A 206 18.84 36.04 -23.32
C GLN A 206 20.13 35.43 -23.87
N ALA A 207 20.20 34.10 -24.03
CA ALA A 207 21.34 33.43 -24.64
C ALA A 207 21.52 33.81 -26.12
N GLU A 208 20.42 33.91 -26.88
CA GLU A 208 20.46 34.34 -28.27
C GLU A 208 20.87 35.81 -28.42
N GLU A 209 20.37 36.69 -27.57
CA GLU A 209 20.76 38.11 -27.55
C GLU A 209 22.24 38.28 -27.18
N ALA A 210 22.72 37.56 -26.17
CA ALA A 210 24.13 37.54 -25.80
C ALA A 210 25.02 37.03 -26.95
N ARG A 211 24.58 36.00 -27.69
CA ARG A 211 25.30 35.50 -28.87
C ARG A 211 25.38 36.56 -29.98
N LYS A 212 24.29 37.25 -30.27
CA LYS A 212 24.27 38.34 -31.28
C LYS A 212 25.13 39.52 -30.86
N ALA A 213 25.13 39.87 -29.58
CA ALA A 213 25.98 40.94 -29.05
C ALA A 213 27.47 40.60 -29.17
N GLU A 214 27.85 39.35 -28.89
CA GLU A 214 29.23 38.87 -29.05
C GLU A 214 29.63 38.81 -30.54
N GLU A 215 28.76 38.32 -31.42
CA GLU A 215 28.99 38.32 -32.87
C GLU A 215 29.17 39.75 -33.42
N ALA A 216 28.33 40.70 -32.99
CA ALA A 216 28.45 42.10 -33.38
C ALA A 216 29.76 42.72 -32.88
N ARG A 217 30.19 42.38 -31.67
CA ARG A 217 31.48 42.84 -31.12
C ARG A 217 32.65 42.28 -31.91
N GLN A 218 32.63 40.99 -32.26
CA GLN A 218 33.66 40.37 -33.09
C GLN A 218 33.70 40.97 -34.50
N ALA A 219 32.54 41.25 -35.11
CA ALA A 219 32.46 41.92 -36.40
C ALA A 219 33.03 43.36 -36.34
N GLN A 220 32.75 44.10 -35.27
CA GLN A 220 33.30 45.45 -35.06
C GLN A 220 34.83 45.40 -34.86
N GLU A 221 35.34 44.42 -34.11
CA GLU A 221 36.78 44.24 -33.91
C GLU A 221 37.49 43.84 -35.21
N GLN A 222 36.88 42.96 -36.02
CA GLN A 222 37.39 42.62 -37.35
C GLN A 222 37.40 43.83 -38.29
N ALA A 223 36.33 44.61 -38.33
CA ALA A 223 36.27 45.82 -39.16
C ALA A 223 37.32 46.87 -38.73
N ALA A 224 37.53 47.05 -37.43
CA ALA A 224 38.58 47.93 -36.91
C ALA A 224 39.99 47.42 -37.26
N ALA A 225 40.22 46.11 -37.17
CA ALA A 225 41.50 45.50 -37.55
C ALA A 225 41.76 45.61 -39.06
N GLU A 226 40.75 45.46 -39.90
CA GLU A 226 40.86 45.63 -41.36
C GLU A 226 41.14 47.09 -41.73
N ALA A 227 40.43 48.05 -41.14
CA ALA A 227 40.69 49.47 -41.33
C ALA A 227 42.12 49.86 -40.91
N ALA A 228 42.60 49.32 -39.79
CA ALA A 228 43.98 49.53 -39.34
C ALA A 228 45.00 48.98 -40.36
N ARG A 229 44.76 47.78 -40.92
CA ARG A 229 45.61 47.19 -41.97
C ARG A 229 45.66 48.04 -43.23
N GLN A 230 44.50 48.49 -43.73
CA GLN A 230 44.45 49.35 -44.92
C GLN A 230 45.21 50.66 -44.71
N THR A 231 45.09 51.27 -43.52
CA THR A 231 45.83 52.49 -43.17
C THR A 231 47.35 52.25 -43.15
N GLN A 232 47.77 51.09 -42.63
CA GLN A 232 49.18 50.68 -42.61
C GLN A 232 49.73 50.44 -44.03
N GLU A 233 48.97 49.78 -44.90
CA GLU A 233 49.33 49.57 -46.31
C GLU A 233 49.45 50.90 -47.08
N GLN A 234 48.51 51.82 -46.89
CA GLN A 234 48.58 53.15 -47.51
C GLN A 234 49.79 53.95 -47.03
N ALA A 235 50.09 53.91 -45.73
CA ALA A 235 51.28 54.57 -45.18
C ALA A 235 52.57 53.94 -45.74
N ALA A 236 52.63 52.62 -45.88
CA ALA A 236 53.77 51.92 -46.49
C ALA A 236 53.92 52.27 -47.98
N ALA A 237 52.84 52.33 -48.75
CA ALA A 237 52.86 52.72 -50.14
C ALA A 237 53.30 54.19 -50.33
N ALA A 238 52.81 55.11 -49.48
CA ALA A 238 53.23 56.50 -49.49
C ALA A 238 54.73 56.66 -49.15
N ALA A 239 55.23 55.89 -48.18
CA ALA A 239 56.65 55.88 -47.85
C ALA A 239 57.52 55.35 -49.01
N GLN A 240 57.07 54.30 -49.71
CA GLN A 240 57.75 53.80 -50.91
C GLN A 240 57.76 54.84 -52.04
N GLN A 241 56.65 55.54 -52.29
CA GLN A 241 56.60 56.62 -53.29
C GLN A 241 57.51 57.81 -52.92
N ALA A 242 57.55 58.20 -51.65
CA ALA A 242 58.45 59.25 -51.17
C ALA A 242 59.93 58.86 -51.37
N GLN A 243 60.30 57.60 -51.11
CA GLN A 243 61.65 57.09 -51.39
C GLN A 243 61.96 57.09 -52.89
N GLN A 244 61.01 56.71 -53.75
CA GLN A 244 61.20 56.78 -55.22
C GLN A 244 61.33 58.22 -55.71
N GLN A 245 60.57 59.18 -55.16
CA GLN A 245 60.73 60.61 -55.48
C GLN A 245 62.08 61.17 -55.00
N GLU A 246 62.56 60.78 -53.82
CA GLU A 246 63.91 61.18 -53.35
C GLU A 246 65.02 60.59 -54.23
N GLN A 247 64.88 59.35 -54.69
CA GLN A 247 65.82 58.72 -55.63
C GLN A 247 65.78 59.38 -57.02
N ALA A 248 64.58 59.65 -57.55
CA ALA A 248 64.39 60.34 -58.83
C ALA A 248 64.88 61.79 -58.80
N ALA A 249 64.85 62.45 -57.64
CA ALA A 249 65.35 63.81 -57.47
C ALA A 249 66.89 63.91 -57.33
N GLY A 250 67.63 62.80 -57.43
CA GLY A 250 69.10 62.81 -57.47
C GLY A 250 69.77 63.42 -56.23
N GLY A 251 69.10 63.42 -55.08
CA GLY A 251 69.57 64.04 -53.83
C GLY A 251 69.25 65.53 -53.69
N TYR A 252 68.57 66.16 -54.66
CA TYR A 252 68.02 67.50 -54.51
C TYR A 252 66.72 67.47 -53.70
N LYS A 253 66.53 68.40 -52.76
CA LYS A 253 65.32 68.48 -51.90
C LYS A 253 64.54 69.76 -52.12
N ARG A 254 63.21 69.69 -52.16
CA ARG A 254 62.34 70.87 -52.27
C ARG A 254 61.90 71.34 -50.89
N ASP A 255 62.11 72.62 -50.56
CA ASP A 255 61.67 73.20 -49.29
C ASP A 255 60.14 73.46 -49.28
N TYR A 256 59.60 73.83 -48.11
CA TYR A 256 58.16 74.15 -47.95
C TYR A 256 57.71 75.38 -48.75
N ARG A 257 58.65 76.19 -49.27
CA ARG A 257 58.40 77.36 -50.11
C ARG A 257 58.56 77.02 -51.60
N GLY A 258 58.76 75.75 -51.93
CA GLY A 258 58.87 75.24 -53.28
C GLY A 258 60.24 75.39 -53.93
N ARG A 259 61.28 75.79 -53.19
CA ARG A 259 62.64 75.98 -53.73
C ARG A 259 63.47 74.71 -53.62
N TRP A 260 64.19 74.38 -54.68
CA TRP A 260 65.08 73.22 -54.69
C TRP A 260 66.42 73.55 -54.03
N HIS A 261 66.94 72.60 -53.27
CA HIS A 261 68.25 72.60 -52.62
C HIS A 261 69.09 71.45 -53.15
N ARG A 262 70.40 71.66 -53.26
CA ARG A 262 71.41 70.66 -53.54
C ARG A 262 71.58 69.71 -52.33
N PRO A 263 72.22 68.55 -52.50
CA PRO A 263 72.53 67.63 -51.39
C PRO A 263 73.32 68.28 -50.23
N ASN A 264 74.11 69.34 -50.51
CA ASN A 264 74.88 70.10 -49.53
C ASN A 264 74.07 71.21 -48.80
N GLY A 265 72.76 71.32 -49.05
CA GLY A 265 71.85 72.26 -48.40
C GLY A 265 71.72 73.64 -49.05
N GLN A 266 72.55 74.01 -50.03
CA GLN A 266 72.43 75.28 -50.75
C GLN A 266 71.32 75.26 -51.80
N TYR A 267 70.81 76.42 -52.21
CA TYR A 267 69.80 76.51 -53.27
C TYR A 267 70.34 75.97 -54.61
N ALA A 268 69.53 75.20 -55.30
CA ALA A 268 69.78 74.80 -56.69
C ALA A 268 69.36 75.92 -57.62
N SER A 269 70.20 76.23 -58.61
CA SER A 269 69.90 77.25 -59.62
C SER A 269 68.91 76.73 -60.65
N LYS A 270 68.24 77.64 -61.38
CA LYS A 270 67.28 77.29 -62.45
C LYS A 270 67.87 76.36 -63.51
N ALA A 271 69.14 76.55 -63.86
CA ALA A 271 69.84 75.68 -64.80
C ALA A 271 70.05 74.27 -64.24
N GLU A 272 70.39 74.14 -62.95
CA GLU A 272 70.61 72.84 -62.31
C GLU A 272 69.30 72.06 -62.14
N ILE A 273 68.20 72.73 -61.79
CA ILE A 273 66.86 72.13 -61.69
C ILE A 273 66.41 71.59 -63.05
N ALA A 274 66.58 72.38 -64.12
CA ALA A 274 66.25 71.96 -65.48
C ALA A 274 67.13 70.80 -65.97
N ALA A 275 68.44 70.83 -65.66
CA ALA A 275 69.38 69.77 -66.03
C ALA A 275 69.07 68.45 -65.31
N ALA A 276 68.59 68.52 -64.07
CA ALA A 276 68.15 67.35 -63.31
C ALA A 276 66.76 66.84 -63.71
N GLY A 277 66.10 67.45 -64.70
CA GLY A 277 64.74 67.09 -65.12
C GLY A 277 63.67 67.39 -64.06
N LEU A 278 64.01 68.26 -63.09
CA LEU A 278 63.13 68.61 -61.99
C LEU A 278 62.17 69.74 -62.41
N PRO A 279 60.90 69.70 -61.98
CA PRO A 279 59.96 70.79 -62.24
C PRO A 279 60.39 72.05 -61.48
N TRP A 280 60.34 73.21 -62.14
CA TRP A 280 60.67 74.50 -61.54
C TRP A 280 59.64 74.92 -60.48
#